data_AF-A0A7V3WDB9-F1
#
_entry.id   AF-A0A7V3WDB9-F1
#
_cell.length_a   1.000
_cell.length_b   1.000
_cell.length_c   1.000
_cell.angle_alpha   90.00
_cell.angle_beta   90.00
_cell.angle_gamma   90.00
#
_symmetry.space_group_name_H-M   'P 1'
#
loop_
_entity.id
_entity.type
_entity.pdbx_description
1 polymer ?
#
loop_
_entity_poly.entity_id
_entity_poly.type
_entity_poly.pdbx_seq_one_letter_code
_entity_poly.pdbx_strand_id
1 'polypeptide(L)'
;MPKYPGKISQQMLEELSHYVIATPKPFVVDLEHSEGMWLATVDGQRVFDWAGYYASKIIGHNHPRLYEPEYLKKLARAANNKVANPDFLTPECLEYYRLLHELAPQCMR
;
A
#
# COMPACT_ATOMS: atom_id res chain seq x y z
N MET A 1 -17.69 20.33 9.08
CA MET A 1 -16.44 19.61 8.76
C MET A 1 -16.60 18.16 9.20
N PRO A 2 -16.04 17.17 8.47
CA PRO A 2 -16.10 15.78 8.90
C PRO A 2 -15.46 15.64 10.29
N LYS A 3 -16.15 14.93 11.20
CA LYS A 3 -15.65 14.66 12.55
C LYS A 3 -14.85 13.36 12.52
N TYR A 4 -13.63 13.41 13.03
CA TYR A 4 -12.70 12.28 13.10
C TYR A 4 -12.40 11.95 14.58
N PRO A 5 -12.26 10.67 14.96
CA PRO A 5 -12.63 9.49 14.17
C PRO A 5 -14.15 9.37 14.03
N GLY A 6 -14.59 8.67 12.98
CA GLY A 6 -15.94 8.12 12.94
C GLY A 6 -16.08 6.94 13.90
N LYS A 7 -17.31 6.43 14.06
CA LYS A 7 -17.62 5.39 15.06
C LYS A 7 -16.89 4.07 14.77
N ILE A 8 -16.79 3.68 13.50
CA ILE A 8 -16.14 2.43 13.10
C ILE A 8 -14.63 2.57 13.30
N SER A 9 -14.05 3.69 12.82
CA SER A 9 -12.64 3.98 13.06
C SER A 9 -12.30 3.98 14.55
N GLN A 10 -13.13 4.59 15.40
CA GLN A 10 -12.87 4.66 16.83
C GLN A 10 -12.73 3.27 17.45
N GLN A 11 -13.65 2.36 17.16
CA GLN A 11 -13.63 0.99 17.70
C GLN A 11 -12.35 0.24 17.30
N MET A 12 -11.95 0.35 16.04
CA MET A 12 -10.73 -0.31 15.54
C MET A 12 -9.44 0.29 16.11
N LEU A 13 -9.41 1.62 16.29
CA LEU A 13 -8.27 2.33 16.89
C LEU A 13 -8.10 1.97 18.38
N GLU A 14 -9.22 1.88 19.12
CA GLU A 14 -9.24 1.40 20.50
C GLU A 14 -8.75 -0.04 20.59
N GLU A 15 -9.21 -0.92 19.70
CA GLU A 15 -8.74 -2.31 19.66
C GLU A 15 -7.23 -2.42 19.41
N LEU A 16 -6.70 -1.68 18.42
CA LEU A 16 -5.27 -1.67 18.11
C LEU A 16 -4.41 -1.30 19.32
N SER A 17 -4.90 -0.40 20.18
CA SER A 17 -4.18 0.08 21.37
C SER A 17 -3.91 -1.01 22.41
N HIS A 18 -4.66 -2.11 22.38
CA HIS A 18 -4.41 -3.27 23.24
C HIS A 18 -3.24 -4.13 22.77
N TYR A 19 -2.85 -4.02 21.50
CA TYR A 19 -1.84 -4.90 20.89
C TYR A 19 -0.49 -4.20 20.72
N VAL A 20 -0.49 -2.91 20.37
CA VAL A 20 0.71 -2.16 20.04
C VAL A 20 0.65 -0.72 20.54
N ILE A 21 1.80 -0.21 20.98
CA ILE A 21 1.96 1.22 21.29
C ILE A 21 2.12 1.96 19.96
N ALA A 22 1.10 2.71 19.55
CA ALA A 22 1.07 3.45 18.30
C ALA A 22 0.27 4.75 18.41
N THR A 23 0.55 5.70 17.51
CA THR A 23 -0.21 6.95 17.35
C THR A 23 -0.74 7.08 15.91
N PRO A 24 -1.74 6.27 15.53
CA PRO A 24 -2.35 6.34 14.20
C PRO A 24 -3.03 7.69 13.95
N LYS A 25 -3.30 8.00 12.67
CA LYS A 25 -4.20 9.11 12.31
C LYS A 25 -5.60 8.84 12.87
N PRO A 26 -6.42 9.87 13.12
CA PRO A 26 -7.73 9.70 13.76
C PRO A 26 -8.80 9.15 12.80
N PHE A 27 -8.47 8.12 12.01
CA PHE A 27 -9.35 7.41 11.11
C PHE A 27 -8.69 6.08 10.69
N VAL A 28 -9.50 5.12 10.26
CA VAL A 28 -9.04 3.87 9.63
C VAL A 28 -9.26 3.94 8.13
N VAL A 29 -8.22 3.62 7.36
CA VAL A 29 -8.22 3.67 5.89
C VAL A 29 -9.02 2.49 5.33
N ASP A 30 -9.92 2.78 4.40
CA ASP A 30 -10.56 1.79 3.53
C ASP A 30 -9.73 1.68 2.24
N LEU A 31 -9.01 0.58 2.09
CA LEU A 31 -8.15 0.35 0.94
C LEU A 31 -8.93 0.09 -0.34
N GLU A 32 -10.10 -0.53 -0.27
CA GLU A 32 -10.91 -0.86 -1.44
C GLU A 32 -11.48 0.39 -2.10
N HIS A 33 -11.95 1.34 -1.29
CA HIS A 33 -12.59 2.57 -1.78
C HIS A 33 -11.64 3.76 -1.90
N SER A 34 -10.36 3.62 -1.55
CA SER A 34 -9.35 4.66 -1.78
C SER A 34 -8.99 4.77 -3.27
N GLU A 35 -8.74 5.99 -3.76
CA GLU A 35 -8.49 6.20 -5.19
C GLU A 35 -7.49 7.35 -5.40
N GLY A 36 -6.39 7.07 -6.10
CA GLY A 36 -5.37 8.06 -6.40
C GLY A 36 -4.82 8.74 -5.14
N MET A 37 -5.03 10.05 -5.05
CA MET A 37 -4.62 10.89 -3.91
C MET A 37 -5.71 11.05 -2.85
N TRP A 38 -6.79 10.28 -2.89
CA TRP A 38 -7.87 10.32 -1.91
C TRP A 38 -7.89 9.02 -1.10
N LEU A 39 -7.77 9.15 0.23
CA LEU A 39 -8.03 8.07 1.16
C LEU A 39 -9.53 8.05 1.44
N ALA A 40 -10.16 6.90 1.26
CA ALA A 40 -11.43 6.60 1.89
C ALA A 40 -11.16 6.15 3.33
N THR A 41 -12.04 6.49 4.25
CA THR A 41 -12.08 5.90 5.58
C THR A 41 -13.17 4.84 5.64
N VAL A 42 -13.07 3.88 6.57
CA VAL A 42 -14.13 2.89 6.82
C VAL A 42 -15.48 3.52 7.25
N ASP A 43 -15.47 4.78 7.70
CA ASP A 43 -16.69 5.56 8.02
C ASP A 43 -17.25 6.32 6.80
N GLY A 44 -16.73 6.09 5.59
CA GLY A 44 -17.18 6.72 4.34
C GLY A 44 -16.68 8.15 4.09
N GLN A 45 -15.81 8.68 4.95
CA GLN A 45 -15.19 9.99 4.78
C GLN A 45 -14.06 9.94 3.74
N ARG A 46 -13.78 11.08 3.09
CA ARG A 46 -12.67 11.22 2.12
C ARG A 46 -11.63 12.22 2.63
N VAL A 47 -10.36 11.82 2.58
CA VAL A 47 -9.21 12.64 2.98
C VAL A 47 -8.28 12.80 1.78
N PHE A 48 -7.94 14.03 1.41
CA PHE A 48 -6.89 14.25 0.40
C PHE A 48 -5.52 13.97 1.01
N ASP A 49 -4.75 13.10 0.37
CA ASP A 49 -3.50 12.56 0.87
C ASP A 49 -2.30 13.43 0.47
N TRP A 50 -1.95 14.40 1.30
CA TRP A 50 -0.67 15.12 1.17
C TRP A 50 0.52 14.38 1.79
N ALA A 51 0.27 13.28 2.51
CA ALA A 51 1.31 12.55 3.22
C ALA A 51 2.02 11.53 2.31
N GLY A 52 1.29 10.90 1.39
CA GLY A 52 1.81 9.88 0.49
C GLY A 52 2.50 8.72 1.23
N TYR A 53 2.02 8.41 2.44
CA TYR A 53 2.67 7.53 3.42
C TYR A 53 4.16 7.85 3.62
N TYR A 54 4.48 9.09 3.99
CA TYR A 54 5.86 9.57 4.14
C TYR A 54 6.63 9.54 2.82
N ALA A 55 5.96 9.97 1.75
CA ALA A 55 6.46 10.00 0.38
C ALA A 55 6.91 8.63 -0.20
N SER A 56 6.52 7.50 0.41
CA SER A 56 6.83 6.17 -0.10
C SER A 56 5.87 5.70 -1.20
N LYS A 57 4.73 6.39 -1.37
CA LYS A 57 3.72 6.08 -2.38
C LYS A 57 3.98 6.86 -3.67
N ILE A 58 4.62 6.20 -4.65
CA ILE A 58 4.98 6.78 -5.95
C ILE A 58 3.77 6.85 -6.90
N ILE A 59 2.89 5.85 -6.84
CA ILE A 59 1.61 5.82 -7.56
C ILE A 59 0.48 5.76 -6.54
N GLY A 60 -0.60 6.52 -6.78
CA GLY A 60 -1.72 6.64 -5.85
C GLY A 60 -2.45 5.32 -5.59
N HIS A 61 -3.43 5.35 -4.67
CA HIS A 61 -4.23 4.16 -4.37
C HIS A 61 -4.94 3.63 -5.60
N ASN A 62 -5.00 2.30 -5.67
CA ASN A 62 -5.80 1.54 -6.61
C ASN A 62 -5.61 1.93 -8.08
N HIS A 63 -4.36 2.19 -8.47
CA HIS A 63 -4.02 2.49 -9.85
C HIS A 63 -4.54 1.39 -10.80
N PRO A 64 -5.34 1.70 -11.85
CA PRO A 64 -6.08 0.69 -12.64
C PRO A 64 -5.22 -0.45 -13.20
N ARG A 65 -3.98 -0.13 -13.61
CA ARG A 65 -3.05 -1.13 -14.16
C ARG A 65 -2.60 -2.19 -13.15
N LEU A 66 -2.74 -1.94 -11.84
CA LEU A 66 -2.48 -2.93 -10.79
C LEU A 66 -3.60 -3.96 -10.63
N TYR A 67 -4.72 -3.80 -11.34
CA TYR A 67 -5.84 -4.75 -11.37
C TYR A 67 -6.00 -5.45 -12.71
N GLU A 68 -5.05 -5.26 -13.64
CA GLU A 68 -5.02 -6.03 -14.88
C GLU A 68 -4.89 -7.53 -14.55
N PRO A 69 -5.70 -8.43 -15.14
CA PRO A 69 -5.75 -9.85 -14.76
C PRO A 69 -4.38 -10.55 -14.79
N GLU A 70 -3.56 -10.26 -15.79
CA GLU A 70 -2.22 -10.84 -15.91
C GLU A 70 -1.26 -10.34 -14.81
N TYR A 71 -1.37 -9.06 -14.43
CA TYR A 71 -0.60 -8.51 -13.32
C TYR A 71 -1.02 -9.16 -11.99
N LEU A 72 -2.33 -9.25 -11.72
CA LEU A 72 -2.84 -9.88 -10.50
C LEU A 72 -2.43 -11.36 -10.40
N LYS A 73 -2.43 -12.10 -11.52
CA LYS A 73 -1.96 -13.49 -11.56
C LYS A 73 -0.48 -13.61 -11.21
N LYS A 74 0.37 -12.69 -11.71
CA LYS A 74 1.79 -12.63 -11.35
C LYS A 74 1.98 -12.27 -9.88
N LEU A 75 1.28 -11.23 -9.40
CA LEU A 75 1.34 -10.77 -8.02
C LEU A 75 0.90 -11.85 -7.03
N ALA A 76 -0.22 -12.52 -7.28
CA ALA A 76 -0.73 -13.58 -6.40
C ALA A 76 0.27 -14.73 -6.25
N ARG A 77 0.90 -15.16 -7.34
CA ARG A 77 1.95 -16.19 -7.31
C ARG A 77 3.17 -15.74 -6.49
N ALA A 78 3.64 -14.51 -6.70
CA ALA A 78 4.77 -13.97 -5.95
C ALA A 78 4.45 -13.77 -4.45
N ALA A 79 3.28 -13.22 -4.13
CA ALA A 79 2.86 -12.91 -2.77
C ALA A 79 2.56 -14.15 -1.92
N ASN A 80 2.10 -15.24 -2.54
CA ASN A 80 1.81 -16.50 -1.84
C ASN A 80 3.08 -17.29 -1.46
N ASN A 81 4.27 -16.88 -1.91
CA ASN A 81 5.52 -17.59 -1.66
C ASN A 81 6.56 -16.68 -1.02
N LYS A 82 7.24 -17.17 0.02
CA LYS A 82 8.39 -16.48 0.63
C LYS A 82 9.67 -17.20 0.25
N VAL A 83 10.47 -16.58 -0.61
CA VAL A 83 11.69 -17.16 -1.18
C VAL A 83 12.91 -16.37 -0.70
N ALA A 84 14.02 -17.05 -0.44
CA ALA A 84 15.31 -16.42 -0.16
C ALA A 84 15.99 -16.00 -1.48
N ASN A 85 15.50 -14.91 -2.09
CA ASN A 85 16.12 -14.32 -3.28
C ASN A 85 17.43 -13.62 -2.86
N PRO A 86 18.62 -13.93 -3.42
CA PRO A 86 18.88 -14.61 -4.72
C PRO A 86 19.35 -16.07 -4.64
N ASP A 87 19.48 -16.67 -3.45
CA ASP A 87 19.97 -18.06 -3.28
C ASP A 87 19.09 -19.07 -4.04
N PHE A 88 17.77 -18.79 -4.10
CA PHE A 88 16.81 -19.52 -4.92
C PHE A 88 16.25 -18.61 -6.01
N LEU A 89 17.02 -18.42 -7.08
CA LEU A 89 16.67 -17.51 -8.16
C LEU A 89 15.32 -17.86 -8.82
N THR A 90 14.45 -16.87 -8.93
CA THR A 90 13.20 -16.94 -9.70
C THR A 90 13.26 -16.04 -10.94
N PRO A 91 12.45 -16.33 -11.98
CA PRO A 91 12.29 -15.41 -13.12
C PRO A 91 11.87 -14.01 -12.69
N GLU A 92 10.97 -13.88 -11.72
CA GLU A 92 10.47 -12.60 -11.19
C GLU A 92 11.58 -11.78 -10.51
N CYS A 93 12.47 -12.43 -9.75
CA CYS A 93 13.61 -11.78 -9.12
C CYS A 93 14.58 -11.22 -10.17
N LEU A 94 14.92 -12.02 -11.21
CA LEU A 94 15.80 -11.58 -12.27
C LEU A 94 15.20 -10.43 -13.10
N GLU A 95 13.90 -10.49 -13.40
CA GLU A 95 13.17 -9.44 -14.09
C GLU A 95 13.19 -8.12 -13.32
N TYR A 96 12.99 -8.16 -11.99
CA TYR A 96 13.05 -6.98 -11.13
C TYR A 96 14.42 -6.27 -11.20
N TYR A 97 15.51 -7.01 -11.01
CA TYR A 97 16.86 -6.41 -11.07
C TYR A 97 17.24 -5.93 -12.47
N ARG A 98 16.83 -6.65 -13.52
CA ARG A 98 17.01 -6.19 -14.91
C ARG A 98 16.33 -4.85 -15.12
N LEU A 99 15.06 -4.73 -14.72
CA LEU A 99 14.29 -3.49 -14.85
C LEU A 99 14.92 -2.34 -14.06
N LEU A 100 15.34 -2.57 -12.81
CA LEU A 100 16.03 -1.55 -12.02
C LEU A 100 17.31 -1.04 -12.70
N HIS A 101 18.12 -1.96 -13.24
CA HIS A 101 19.34 -1.62 -13.95
C HIS A 101 19.05 -0.81 -15.24
N GLU A 102 18.02 -1.19 -16.00
CA GLU A 102 17.58 -0.46 -17.20
C GLU A 102 17.06 0.95 -16.88
N LEU A 103 16.31 1.11 -15.79
CA LEU A 103 15.77 2.41 -15.36
C LEU A 103 16.86 3.34 -14.78
N ALA A 104 17.95 2.78 -14.23
CA ALA A 104 19.09 3.50 -13.69
C ALA A 104 18.71 4.72 -12.81
N PRO A 105 17.91 4.52 -11.73
CA PRO A 105 17.47 5.62 -10.88
C PRO A 105 18.68 6.33 -10.24
N GLN A 106 18.56 7.64 -10.00
CA GLN A 106 19.68 8.47 -9.52
C GLN A 106 20.30 7.94 -8.21
N CYS A 107 19.51 7.32 -7.34
CA CYS A 107 19.97 6.73 -6.09
C CYS A 107 20.86 5.48 -6.25
N MET A 108 20.95 4.91 -7.46
CA MET A 108 21.79 3.74 -7.77
C MET A 108 23.08 4.10 -8.53
N ARG A 109 23.39 5.40 -8.66
CA ARG A 109 24.65 5.88 -9.23
C ARG A 109 25.73 6.06 -8.18
#